data_AF-A0A6C0FPS6-F1
#
_entry.id   AF-A0A6C0FPS6-F1
#
_cell.length_a   1.000
_cell.length_b   1.000
_cell.length_c   1.000
_cell.angle_alpha   90.00
_cell.angle_beta   90.00
_cell.angle_gamma   90.00
#
_symmetry.space_group_name_H-M   'P 1'
#
loop_
_entity.id
_entity.type
_entity.pdbx_description
1 polymer ?
#
loop_
_entity_poly.entity_id
_entity_poly.type
_entity_poly.pdbx_seq_one_letter_code
_entity_poly.pdbx_strand_id
1 'polypeptide(L)'
;MRTPRPVFIVSLAVVAVGAVVAVTVPGVLRAVDGHLRAEAVERGAALPMPDGAVEQTGCHVDDLVACWGVDRAVADVAADLAAGLGATDGGTLEQDCSATLVAPDLESDACHVFLRLERGHGVFAFVDPTVDLDEDGASVVTGASVSLSAW
;
A
#
# COMPACT_ATOMS: atom_id res chain seq x y z
N MET A 1 -41.79 44.65 -21.29
CA MET A 1 -40.85 43.52 -21.12
C MET A 1 -41.50 42.56 -20.13
N ARG A 2 -41.80 41.31 -20.54
CA ARG A 2 -42.39 40.31 -19.64
C ARG A 2 -41.27 39.71 -18.80
N THR A 3 -41.35 39.84 -17.48
CA THR A 3 -40.41 39.21 -16.55
C THR A 3 -40.49 37.68 -16.69
N PRO A 4 -39.36 36.97 -16.83
CA PRO A 4 -39.37 35.52 -16.90
C PRO A 4 -39.98 34.95 -15.61
N ARG A 5 -40.86 33.96 -15.77
CA ARG A 5 -41.50 33.28 -14.63
C ARG A 5 -40.40 32.67 -13.76
N PRO A 6 -40.43 32.87 -12.42
CA PRO A 6 -39.35 32.50 -11.51
C PRO A 6 -39.00 31.01 -11.57
N VAL A 7 -39.98 30.15 -11.88
CA VAL A 7 -39.80 28.71 -12.06
C VAL A 7 -38.78 28.39 -13.16
N PHE A 8 -38.78 29.10 -14.29
CA PHE A 8 -37.84 28.84 -15.39
C PHE A 8 -36.41 29.22 -15.02
N ILE A 9 -36.23 30.28 -14.22
CA ILE A 9 -34.92 30.74 -13.76
C ILE A 9 -34.32 29.70 -12.81
N VAL A 10 -35.14 29.20 -11.87
CA VAL A 10 -34.71 28.16 -10.92
C VAL A 10 -34.36 26.86 -11.64
N SER A 11 -35.20 26.40 -12.58
CA SER A 11 -34.90 25.19 -13.37
C SER A 11 -33.61 25.33 -14.17
N LEU A 12 -33.39 26.48 -14.81
CA LEU A 12 -32.15 26.74 -15.55
C LEU A 12 -30.93 26.74 -14.63
N ALA A 13 -31.04 27.33 -13.44
CA ALA A 13 -29.96 27.35 -12.45
C ALA A 13 -29.61 25.93 -11.97
N VAL A 14 -30.60 25.09 -11.69
CA VAL A 14 -30.38 23.68 -11.28
C VAL A 14 -29.68 22.89 -12.40
N VAL A 15 -30.11 23.05 -13.65
CA VAL A 15 -29.47 22.38 -14.80
C VAL A 15 -28.03 22.87 -14.99
N ALA A 16 -27.80 24.17 -14.89
CA ALA A 16 -26.46 24.74 -15.02
C ALA A 16 -25.52 24.26 -13.91
N VAL A 17 -25.98 24.24 -12.65
CA VAL A 17 -25.21 23.71 -11.52
C VAL A 17 -24.94 22.22 -11.70
N GLY A 18 -25.95 21.43 -12.10
CA GLY A 18 -25.78 20.01 -12.36
C GLY A 18 -24.76 19.72 -13.46
N ALA A 19 -24.78 20.49 -14.55
CA ALA A 19 -23.81 20.37 -15.64
C ALA A 19 -22.39 20.75 -15.20
N VAL A 20 -22.23 21.83 -14.41
CA VAL A 20 -20.92 22.23 -13.88
C VAL A 20 -20.38 21.16 -12.94
N VAL A 21 -21.17 20.68 -11.99
CA VAL A 21 -20.77 19.63 -11.03
C VAL A 21 -20.38 18.34 -11.75
N ALA A 22 -21.15 17.93 -12.78
CA ALA A 22 -20.86 16.72 -13.54
C ALA A 22 -19.52 16.77 -14.29
N VAL A 23 -19.03 17.96 -14.64
CA VAL A 23 -17.74 18.14 -15.32
C VAL A 23 -16.60 18.36 -14.33
N THR A 24 -16.80 19.18 -13.30
CA THR A 24 -15.74 19.57 -12.37
C THR A 24 -15.41 18.47 -11.36
N VAL A 25 -16.43 17.79 -10.82
CA VAL A 25 -16.22 16.76 -9.78
C VAL A 25 -15.35 15.61 -10.29
N PRO A 26 -15.59 14.99 -11.45
CA PRO A 26 -14.71 13.92 -11.94
C PRO A 26 -13.27 14.38 -12.21
N GLY A 27 -13.08 15.63 -12.63
CA GLY A 27 -11.74 16.20 -12.82
C GLY A 27 -10.99 16.37 -11.50
N VAL A 28 -11.66 16.91 -10.48
CA VAL A 28 -11.12 17.07 -9.13
C VAL A 28 -10.85 15.71 -8.49
N LEU A 29 -11.77 14.75 -8.61
CA LEU A 29 -11.58 13.39 -8.08
C LEU A 29 -10.33 12.75 -8.70
N ARG A 30 -10.17 12.77 -10.02
CA ARG A 30 -8.97 12.22 -10.68
C ARG A 30 -7.68 12.90 -10.25
N ALA A 31 -7.70 14.22 -10.04
CA ALA A 31 -6.53 14.95 -9.58
C ALA A 31 -6.16 14.57 -8.13
N VAL A 32 -7.16 14.41 -7.26
CA VAL A 32 -6.97 13.96 -5.88
C VAL A 32 -6.47 12.52 -5.84
N ASP A 33 -7.09 11.61 -6.60
CA ASP A 33 -6.68 10.20 -6.62
C ASP A 33 -5.25 10.05 -7.18
N GLY A 34 -4.89 10.85 -8.20
CA GLY A 34 -3.52 10.91 -8.72
C GLY A 34 -2.51 11.45 -7.70
N HIS A 35 -2.90 12.44 -6.89
CA HIS A 35 -2.06 12.98 -5.83
C HIS A 35 -1.85 11.95 -4.70
N LEU A 36 -2.92 11.30 -4.24
CA LEU A 36 -2.86 10.29 -3.18
C LEU A 36 -2.01 9.07 -3.59
N ARG A 37 -2.12 8.62 -4.85
CA ARG A 37 -1.26 7.57 -5.38
C ARG A 37 0.21 7.99 -5.41
N ALA A 38 0.51 9.21 -5.85
CA ALA A 38 1.88 9.72 -5.87
C ALA A 38 2.47 9.81 -4.45
N GLU A 39 1.67 10.26 -3.49
CA GLU A 39 2.04 10.28 -2.07
C GLU A 39 2.30 8.87 -1.52
N ALA A 40 1.46 7.89 -1.84
CA ALA A 40 1.67 6.50 -1.44
C ALA A 40 3.01 5.96 -1.97
N VAL A 41 3.30 6.19 -3.26
CA VAL A 41 4.56 5.76 -3.88
C VAL A 41 5.76 6.46 -3.24
N GLU A 42 5.68 7.76 -2.99
CA GLU A 42 6.74 8.53 -2.33
C GLU A 42 7.02 8.00 -0.92
N ARG A 43 5.97 7.74 -0.13
CA ARG A 43 6.11 7.17 1.23
C ARG A 43 6.74 5.78 1.20
N GLY A 44 6.30 4.92 0.27
CA GLY A 44 6.88 3.59 0.10
C GLY A 44 8.36 3.67 -0.29
N ALA A 45 8.71 4.53 -1.25
CA ALA A 45 10.08 4.68 -1.73
C ALA A 45 11.01 5.36 -0.71
N ALA A 46 10.46 6.12 0.24
CA ALA A 46 11.22 6.75 1.31
C ALA A 46 11.61 5.78 2.44
N LEU A 47 11.03 4.57 2.50
CA LEU A 47 11.40 3.59 3.51
C LEU A 47 12.84 3.13 3.28
N PRO A 48 13.73 3.23 4.30
CA PRO A 48 15.08 2.75 4.18
C PRO A 48 15.07 1.23 4.06
N MET A 49 15.79 0.72 3.07
CA MET A 49 16.10 -0.70 2.99
C MET A 49 17.02 -1.07 4.19
N PRO A 50 16.71 -2.13 4.96
CA PRO A 50 17.51 -2.49 6.12
C PRO A 50 18.91 -2.96 5.74
N ASP A 51 19.87 -2.79 6.65
CA ASP A 51 21.25 -3.21 6.44
C ASP A 51 21.35 -4.70 6.11
N GLY A 52 22.12 -5.03 5.06
CA GLY A 52 22.30 -6.40 4.59
C GLY A 52 21.17 -6.94 3.72
N ALA A 53 20.11 -6.16 3.45
CA ALA A 53 19.09 -6.55 2.50
C ALA A 53 19.62 -6.54 1.06
N VAL A 54 19.09 -7.44 0.24
CA VAL A 54 19.46 -7.64 -1.16
C VAL A 54 18.21 -7.54 -2.02
N GLU A 55 18.26 -6.77 -3.11
CA GLU A 55 17.17 -6.70 -4.08
C GLU A 55 16.85 -8.09 -4.64
N GLN A 56 15.55 -8.39 -4.76
CA GLN A 56 15.06 -9.64 -5.30
C GLN A 56 14.19 -9.39 -6.54
N THR A 57 14.10 -10.39 -7.42
CA THR A 57 13.26 -10.34 -8.62
C THR A 57 12.00 -11.21 -8.51
N GLY A 58 11.83 -11.90 -7.38
CA GLY A 58 10.76 -12.89 -7.17
C GLY A 58 9.45 -12.33 -6.61
N CYS A 59 9.39 -11.06 -6.24
CA CYS A 59 8.14 -10.45 -5.77
C CYS A 59 7.22 -10.16 -6.96
N HIS A 60 6.00 -10.69 -6.94
CA HIS A 60 5.00 -10.42 -7.98
C HIS A 60 3.75 -9.81 -7.33
N VAL A 61 3.70 -8.48 -7.32
CA VAL A 61 2.54 -7.71 -6.87
C VAL A 61 2.36 -6.52 -7.82
N ASP A 62 1.11 -6.16 -8.12
CA ASP A 62 0.81 -4.93 -8.87
C ASP A 62 1.28 -3.69 -8.09
N ASP A 63 1.77 -2.66 -8.80
CA ASP A 63 2.26 -1.40 -8.23
C ASP A 63 3.41 -1.57 -7.20
N LEU A 64 4.30 -2.52 -7.45
CA LEU A 64 5.51 -2.77 -6.67
C LEU A 64 6.46 -1.54 -6.66
N VAL A 65 6.84 -1.10 -5.46
CA VAL A 65 7.78 -0.01 -5.21
C VAL A 65 9.17 -0.56 -4.84
N ALA A 66 9.23 -1.63 -4.05
CA ALA A 66 10.47 -2.27 -3.67
C ALA A 66 10.28 -3.77 -3.44
N CYS A 67 11.31 -4.55 -3.77
CA CYS A 67 11.38 -5.97 -3.51
C CYS A 67 12.80 -6.35 -3.07
N TRP A 68 12.92 -6.92 -1.89
CA TRP A 68 14.21 -7.28 -1.31
C TRP A 68 14.05 -8.37 -0.27
N GLY A 69 15.13 -9.09 0.03
CA GLY A 69 15.18 -10.04 1.15
C GLY A 69 16.32 -9.72 2.11
N VAL A 70 16.20 -10.19 3.34
CA VAL A 70 17.15 -9.94 4.42
C VAL A 70 17.21 -11.13 5.38
N ASP A 71 18.39 -11.44 5.90
CA ASP A 71 18.63 -12.54 6.84
C ASP A 71 18.22 -12.13 8.27
N ARG A 72 16.93 -11.85 8.46
CA ARG A 72 16.31 -11.46 9.74
C ARG A 72 14.94 -12.13 9.90
N ALA A 73 14.47 -12.23 11.14
CA ALA A 73 13.16 -12.78 11.44
C ALA A 73 12.04 -11.88 10.87
N VAL A 74 10.99 -12.51 10.33
CA VAL A 74 9.83 -11.83 9.73
C VAL A 74 9.21 -10.79 10.68
N ALA A 75 9.01 -11.14 11.95
CA ALA A 75 8.41 -10.25 12.94
C ALA A 75 9.23 -8.96 13.17
N ASP A 76 10.57 -9.06 13.18
CA ASP A 76 11.45 -7.91 13.36
C ASP A 76 11.41 -6.99 12.14
N VAL A 77 11.44 -7.57 10.93
CA VAL A 77 11.35 -6.81 9.68
C VAL A 77 9.98 -6.12 9.56
N ALA A 78 8.90 -6.80 9.93
CA ALA A 78 7.56 -6.22 9.95
C ALA A 78 7.44 -5.07 10.95
N ALA A 79 8.01 -5.21 12.15
CA ALA A 79 8.03 -4.16 13.16
C ALA A 79 8.83 -2.92 12.70
N ASP A 80 9.99 -3.11 12.06
CA ASP A 80 10.78 -2.01 11.50
C ASP A 80 10.03 -1.28 10.38
N LEU A 81 9.37 -2.02 9.48
CA LEU A 81 8.52 -1.45 8.43
C LEU A 81 7.34 -0.67 9.01
N ALA A 82 6.67 -1.23 10.02
CA ALA A 82 5.57 -0.57 10.71
C ALA A 82 6.04 0.73 11.39
N ALA A 83 7.20 0.70 12.06
CA ALA A 83 7.79 1.90 12.65
C ALA A 83 8.16 2.95 11.59
N GLY A 84 8.76 2.54 10.47
CA GLY A 84 9.13 3.43 9.37
C GLY A 84 7.91 4.09 8.71
N LEU A 85 6.87 3.32 8.43
CA LEU A 85 5.61 3.83 7.89
C LEU A 85 4.87 4.71 8.91
N GLY A 86 4.84 4.31 10.18
CA GLY A 86 4.18 5.03 11.27
C GLY A 86 4.86 6.34 11.68
N ALA A 87 6.13 6.54 11.32
CA ALA A 87 6.84 7.80 11.51
C ALA A 87 6.37 8.90 10.53
N THR A 88 5.58 8.55 9.51
CA THR A 88 5.01 9.51 8.57
C THR A 88 3.69 10.07 9.10
N ASP A 89 3.52 11.40 9.07
CA ASP A 89 2.27 12.04 9.50
C ASP A 89 1.13 11.67 8.54
N GLY A 90 0.01 11.19 9.08
CA GLY A 90 -1.21 10.89 8.33
C GLY A 90 -1.36 9.43 7.90
N GLY A 91 -2.61 8.97 7.87
CA GLY A 91 -2.99 7.59 7.60
C GLY A 91 -3.21 6.74 8.86
N THR A 92 -3.74 5.54 8.67
CA THR A 92 -3.93 4.54 9.72
C THR A 92 -3.00 3.37 9.45
N LEU A 93 -2.12 3.07 10.39
CA LEU A 93 -1.21 1.94 10.33
C LEU A 93 -1.88 0.68 10.91
N GLU A 94 -1.81 -0.41 10.18
CA GLU A 94 -2.26 -1.74 10.58
C GLU A 94 -1.12 -2.74 10.33
N GLN A 95 -0.93 -3.65 11.27
CA GLN A 95 0.02 -4.76 11.15
C GLN A 95 -0.68 -6.01 11.65
N ASP A 96 -0.61 -7.08 10.87
CA ASP A 96 -1.10 -8.39 11.28
C ASP A 96 -0.14 -9.48 10.80
N CYS A 97 0.06 -10.44 11.68
CA CYS A 97 1.03 -11.52 11.52
C CYS A 97 0.32 -12.83 11.82
N SER A 98 0.47 -13.80 10.93
CA SER A 98 -0.17 -15.10 11.06
C SER A 98 0.81 -16.21 10.73
N ALA A 99 0.71 -17.31 11.47
CA ALA A 99 1.45 -18.52 11.16
C ALA A 99 0.97 -19.08 9.81
N THR A 100 1.93 -19.40 8.94
CA THR A 100 1.69 -20.01 7.63
C THR A 100 2.59 -21.22 7.44
N LEU A 101 2.09 -22.22 6.72
CA LEU A 101 2.85 -23.41 6.37
C LEU A 101 3.75 -23.10 5.17
N VAL A 102 5.05 -23.10 5.37
CA VAL A 102 6.06 -22.68 4.36
C VAL A 102 6.80 -23.85 3.74
N ALA A 103 6.80 -25.00 4.43
CA ALA A 103 7.18 -26.30 3.90
C ALA A 103 6.32 -27.39 4.57
N PRO A 104 6.29 -28.65 4.09
CA PRO A 104 5.38 -29.70 4.56
C PRO A 104 5.32 -29.90 6.08
N ASP A 105 6.45 -29.67 6.78
CA ASP A 105 6.57 -29.81 8.24
C ASP A 105 7.17 -28.56 8.91
N LEU A 106 7.08 -27.39 8.24
CA LEU A 106 7.65 -26.13 8.72
C LEU A 106 6.61 -25.01 8.68
N GLU A 107 6.23 -24.52 9.86
CA GLU A 107 5.41 -23.32 10.03
C GLU A 107 6.31 -22.13 10.39
N SER A 108 5.99 -20.98 9.83
CA SER A 108 6.64 -19.71 10.17
C SER A 108 5.63 -18.58 10.05
N ASP A 109 5.87 -17.49 10.76
CA ASP A 109 5.04 -16.29 10.63
C ASP A 109 5.24 -15.65 9.25
N ALA A 110 4.14 -15.19 8.67
CA ALA A 110 4.11 -14.19 7.59
C ALA A 110 3.33 -12.98 8.10
N CYS A 111 3.83 -11.79 7.80
CA CYS A 111 3.25 -10.53 8.26
C CYS A 111 2.84 -9.66 7.09
N HIS A 112 1.80 -8.87 7.30
CA HIS A 112 1.48 -7.75 6.44
C HIS A 112 1.46 -6.44 7.24
N VAL A 113 1.99 -5.39 6.62
CA VAL A 113 1.99 -4.04 7.18
C VAL A 113 1.30 -3.13 6.17
N PHE A 114 0.27 -2.42 6.63
CA PHE A 114 -0.52 -1.55 5.78
C PHE A 114 -0.61 -0.15 6.36
N LEU A 115 -0.19 0.84 5.59
CA LEU A 115 -0.47 2.24 5.85
C LEU A 115 -1.64 2.67 4.96
N ARG A 116 -2.83 2.81 5.56
CA ARG A 116 -4.02 3.28 4.85
C ARG A 116 -4.07 4.81 4.81
N LEU A 117 -4.00 5.38 3.62
CA LEU A 117 -4.28 6.78 3.35
C LEU A 117 -5.76 6.99 3.04
N GLU A 118 -6.15 8.22 2.74
CA GLU A 118 -7.54 8.53 2.39
C GLU A 118 -7.99 7.84 1.10
N ARG A 119 -9.31 7.63 0.97
CA ARG A 119 -9.96 7.08 -0.25
C ARG A 119 -9.48 5.71 -0.72
N GLY A 120 -8.86 4.94 0.17
CA GLY A 120 -8.42 3.57 -0.11
C GLY A 120 -7.00 3.47 -0.62
N HIS A 121 -6.32 4.59 -0.84
CA HIS A 121 -4.90 4.61 -1.20
C HIS A 121 -4.04 4.20 -0.01
N GLY A 122 -2.82 3.75 -0.27
CA GLY A 122 -1.93 3.34 0.81
C GLY A 122 -0.68 2.61 0.36
N VAL A 123 0.13 2.29 1.36
CA VAL A 123 1.33 1.46 1.19
C VAL A 123 1.06 0.10 1.82
N PHE A 124 1.34 -0.96 1.08
CA PHE A 124 1.19 -2.34 1.51
C PHE A 124 2.55 -3.04 1.46
N ALA A 125 2.97 -3.65 2.56
CA ALA A 125 4.13 -4.53 2.61
C ALA A 125 3.71 -5.95 2.99
N PHE A 126 4.07 -6.93 2.16
CA PHE A 126 4.10 -8.34 2.55
C PHE A 126 5.50 -8.68 3.05
N VAL A 127 5.59 -9.33 4.20
CA VAL A 127 6.84 -9.83 4.78
C VAL A 127 6.68 -11.34 4.94
N ASP A 128 7.25 -12.07 3.98
CA ASP A 128 7.17 -13.52 3.91
C ASP A 128 8.48 -14.15 4.39
N PRO A 129 8.44 -15.31 5.06
CA PRO A 129 9.65 -16.02 5.44
C PRO A 129 10.36 -16.57 4.19
N THR A 130 11.69 -16.41 4.15
CA THR A 130 12.55 -17.06 3.15
C THR A 130 12.95 -18.44 3.67
N VAL A 131 12.78 -19.47 2.82
CA VAL A 131 13.05 -20.86 3.17
C VAL A 131 14.11 -21.43 2.23
N ASP A 132 15.16 -22.00 2.81
CA ASP A 132 16.20 -22.73 2.11
C ASP A 132 16.27 -24.18 2.61
N LEU A 133 17.11 -24.99 1.96
CA LEU A 133 17.45 -26.33 2.43
C LEU A 133 18.78 -26.28 3.18
N ASP A 134 18.85 -26.91 4.35
CA ASP A 134 20.09 -27.10 5.09
C ASP A 134 20.97 -28.21 4.49
N GLU A 135 22.11 -28.48 5.12
CA GLU A 135 23.08 -29.50 4.66
C GLU A 135 22.48 -30.93 4.62
N ASP A 136 21.45 -31.20 5.42
CA ASP A 136 20.75 -32.47 5.48
C ASP A 136 19.53 -32.52 4.53
N GLY A 137 19.25 -31.42 3.81
CA GLY A 137 18.14 -31.28 2.88
C GLY A 137 16.80 -30.99 3.55
N ALA A 138 16.79 -30.56 4.82
CA ALA A 138 15.59 -30.13 5.52
C ALA A 138 15.30 -28.66 5.23
N SER A 139 14.02 -28.30 5.11
CA SER A 139 13.59 -26.92 4.96
C SER A 139 13.82 -26.15 6.25
N VAL A 140 14.46 -24.98 6.15
CA VAL A 140 14.74 -24.08 7.27
C VAL A 140 14.43 -22.64 6.87
N VAL A 141 13.89 -21.85 7.80
CA VAL A 141 13.70 -20.41 7.59
C VAL A 141 15.05 -19.71 7.75
N THR A 142 15.48 -19.02 6.71
CA THR A 142 16.79 -18.33 6.67
C THR A 142 16.67 -16.82 6.77
N GLY A 143 15.50 -16.27 6.47
CA GLY A 143 15.28 -14.82 6.53
C GLY A 143 13.86 -14.42 6.20
N ALA A 144 13.72 -13.21 5.68
CA ALA A 144 12.46 -12.62 5.25
C ALA A 144 12.61 -11.95 3.88
N SER A 145 11.60 -12.11 3.02
CA SER A 145 11.43 -11.37 1.78
C SER A 145 10.31 -10.35 1.93
N VAL A 146 10.55 -9.14 1.46
CA VAL A 146 9.63 -8.02 1.53
C VAL A 146 9.18 -7.63 0.13
N SER A 147 7.86 -7.62 -0.06
CA SER A 147 7.20 -7.07 -1.24
C SER A 147 6.45 -5.80 -0.84
N LEU A 148 6.98 -4.64 -1.23
CA LEU A 148 6.38 -3.34 -0.92
C LEU A 148 5.68 -2.77 -2.15
N SER A 149 4.40 -2.46 -2.02
CA SER A 149 3.54 -1.92 -3.09
C SER A 149 2.83 -0.66 -2.62
N ALA A 150 2.47 0.22 -3.55
CA ALA A 150 1.77 1.45 -3.22
C ALA A 150 0.71 1.80 -4.27
N TRP A 151 -0.53 2.05 -3.82
CA TRP A 151 -1.68 2.32 -4.67
C TRP A 151 -2.40 3.58 -4.26
#